data_AF-A0A929YMW9-F1
#
_entry.id   AF-A0A929YMW9-F1
#
_cell.length_a   1.000
_cell.length_b   1.000
_cell.length_c   1.000
_cell.angle_alpha   90.00
_cell.angle_beta   90.00
_cell.angle_gamma   90.00
#
_symmetry.space_group_name_H-M   'P 1'
#
loop_
_entity.id
_entity.type
_entity.pdbx_description
1 polymer ?
#
loop_
_entity_poly.entity_id
_entity_poly.type
_entity_poly.pdbx_seq_one_letter_code
_entity_poly.pdbx_strand_id
1 'polypeptide(L)'
;MTKNKKAEDLEKEVAELTSDLQRTRADFENYRKRVDAEKQSAHELGQTKSVMKLLPVIDTIERAVANVPEELQDNAWVKGVA
;
A
#
# COMPACT_ATOMS: atom_id res chain seq x y z
N MET A 1 4.93 50.28 -33.76
CA MET A 1 4.44 50.11 -32.37
C MET A 1 3.64 48.82 -32.15
N THR A 2 2.89 48.30 -33.12
CA THR A 2 2.08 47.07 -32.97
C THR A 2 2.85 45.75 -32.92
N LYS A 3 4.00 45.63 -33.60
CA LYS A 3 4.83 44.42 -33.57
C LYS A 3 5.45 44.14 -32.19
N ASN A 4 5.78 45.17 -31.41
CA ASN A 4 6.36 45.03 -30.07
C ASN A 4 5.33 44.51 -29.06
N LYS A 5 4.11 45.04 -29.14
CA LYS A 5 3.01 44.64 -28.27
C LYS A 5 2.63 43.17 -28.44
N LYS A 6 2.60 42.69 -29.70
CA LYS A 6 2.35 41.27 -30.00
C LYS A 6 3.47 40.35 -29.49
N ALA A 7 4.73 40.82 -29.52
CA ALA A 7 5.85 40.07 -28.95
C ALA A 7 5.75 39.99 -27.42
N GLU A 8 5.45 41.10 -26.75
CA GLU A 8 5.22 41.16 -25.30
C GLU A 8 4.04 40.28 -24.85
N ASP A 9 2.95 40.26 -25.62
CA ASP A 9 1.78 39.40 -25.34
C ASP A 9 2.14 37.91 -25.47
N LEU A 10 2.91 37.53 -26.50
CA LEU A 10 3.39 36.15 -26.68
C LEU A 10 4.38 35.73 -25.59
N GLU A 11 5.27 36.62 -25.16
CA GLU A 11 6.20 36.36 -24.06
C GLU A 11 5.47 36.12 -22.74
N LYS A 12 4.40 36.89 -22.47
CA LYS A 12 3.53 36.64 -21.31
C LYS A 12 2.82 35.30 -21.39
N GLU A 13 2.24 34.97 -22.53
CA GLU A 13 1.56 33.68 -22.74
C GLU A 13 2.53 32.51 -22.53
N VAL A 14 3.75 32.60 -23.06
CA VAL A 14 4.79 31.59 -22.84
C VAL A 14 5.19 31.49 -21.36
N ALA A 15 5.31 32.61 -20.66
CA ALA A 15 5.64 32.62 -19.24
C ALA A 15 4.52 31.98 -18.38
N GLU A 16 3.26 32.31 -18.66
CA GLU A 16 2.08 31.73 -17.99
C GLU A 16 2.02 30.22 -18.23
N LEU A 17 2.11 29.78 -19.49
CA LEU A 17 2.10 28.35 -19.85
C LEU A 17 3.27 27.59 -19.22
N THR A 18 4.45 28.22 -19.13
CA THR A 18 5.62 27.61 -18.47
C THR A 18 5.39 27.46 -16.98
N SER A 19 4.79 28.47 -16.33
CA SER A 19 4.45 28.42 -14.91
C SER A 19 3.43 27.32 -14.62
N ASP A 20 2.39 27.23 -15.43
CA ASP A 20 1.36 26.18 -15.34
C ASP A 20 1.97 24.79 -15.53
N LEU A 21 2.83 24.62 -16.53
CA LEU A 21 3.51 23.35 -16.77
C LEU A 21 4.40 22.93 -15.59
N GLN A 22 5.12 23.88 -14.98
CA GLN A 22 5.93 23.61 -13.79
C GLN A 22 5.06 23.17 -12.61
N ARG A 23 3.91 23.83 -12.40
CA ARG A 23 2.95 23.46 -11.35
C ARG A 23 2.38 22.07 -11.59
N THR A 24 1.89 21.78 -12.80
CA THR A 24 1.36 20.45 -13.13
C THR A 24 2.40 19.34 -12.98
N ARG A 25 3.67 19.61 -13.34
CA ARG A 25 4.76 18.66 -13.11
C ARG A 25 4.97 18.38 -11.62
N ALA A 26 4.99 19.42 -10.79
CA ALA A 26 5.13 19.26 -9.35
C ALA A 26 3.95 18.48 -8.75
N ASP A 27 2.71 18.79 -9.17
CA ASP A 27 1.51 18.08 -8.73
C ASP A 27 1.55 16.60 -9.12
N PHE A 28 2.02 16.30 -10.34
CA PHE A 28 2.17 14.92 -10.81
C PHE A 28 3.24 14.15 -10.03
N GLU A 29 4.39 14.77 -9.74
CA GLU A 29 5.42 14.15 -8.92
C GLU A 29 4.93 13.85 -7.49
N ASN A 30 4.18 14.79 -6.90
CA ASN A 30 3.55 14.61 -5.59
C ASN A 30 2.50 13.49 -5.61
N TYR A 31 1.67 13.46 -6.66
CA TYR A 31 0.70 12.38 -6.87
C TYR A 31 1.39 11.01 -6.96
N ARG A 32 2.43 10.89 -7.78
CA ARG A 32 3.18 9.64 -7.94
C ARG A 32 3.76 9.15 -6.61
N LYS A 33 4.43 10.02 -5.86
CA LYS A 33 4.98 9.70 -4.53
C LYS A 33 3.89 9.22 -3.56
N ARG A 34 2.73 9.89 -3.58
CA ARG A 34 1.58 9.51 -2.74
C ARG A 34 1.04 8.13 -3.12
N VAL A 35 0.83 7.86 -4.41
CA VAL A 35 0.33 6.57 -4.90
C VAL A 35 1.31 5.43 -4.58
N ASP A 36 2.61 5.66 -4.73
CA ASP A 36 3.62 4.67 -4.40
C ASP A 36 3.58 4.31 -2.90
N ALA A 37 3.41 5.31 -2.03
CA ALA A 37 3.24 5.09 -0.58
C ALA A 37 1.93 4.38 -0.23
N GLU A 38 0.81 4.77 -0.85
CA GLU A 38 -0.49 4.11 -0.66
C GLU A 38 -0.45 2.64 -1.08
N LYS A 39 0.22 2.33 -2.20
CA LYS A 39 0.39 0.95 -2.68
C LYS A 39 1.18 0.10 -1.69
N GLN A 40 2.26 0.65 -1.13
CA GLN A 40 3.05 -0.04 -0.10
C GLN A 40 2.23 -0.31 1.16
N SER A 41 1.50 0.70 1.64
CA SER A 41 0.62 0.56 2.80
C SER A 41 -0.49 -0.48 2.57
N ALA A 42 -1.10 -0.49 1.38
CA ALA A 42 -2.10 -1.48 1.01
C ALA A 42 -1.53 -2.91 1.01
N HIS A 43 -0.28 -3.08 0.57
CA HIS A 43 0.40 -4.38 0.58
C HIS A 43 0.63 -4.88 2.01
N GLU A 44 1.20 -4.04 2.88
CA GLU A 44 1.45 -4.36 4.30
C GLU A 44 0.15 -4.68 5.04
N LEU A 45 -0.90 -3.89 4.80
CA LEU A 45 -2.22 -4.17 5.36
C LEU A 45 -2.79 -5.51 4.87
N GLY A 46 -2.58 -5.85 3.59
CA GLY A 46 -2.98 -7.12 3.01
C GLY A 46 -2.26 -8.31 3.66
N GLN A 47 -0.95 -8.20 3.85
CA GLN A 47 -0.14 -9.21 4.56
C GLN A 47 -0.64 -9.38 6.00
N THR A 48 -0.83 -8.27 6.71
CA THR A 48 -1.31 -8.27 8.10
C THR A 48 -2.68 -8.93 8.20
N LYS A 49 -3.64 -8.54 7.35
CA LYS A 49 -4.98 -9.16 7.32
C LYS A 49 -4.93 -10.66 7.03
N SER A 50 -4.00 -11.09 6.19
CA SER A 50 -3.85 -12.52 5.84
C SER A 50 -3.36 -13.32 7.04
N VAL A 51 -2.34 -12.84 7.75
CA VAL A 51 -1.84 -13.49 8.97
C VAL A 51 -2.90 -13.49 10.08
N MET A 52 -3.60 -12.37 10.29
CA MET A 52 -4.66 -12.26 11.31
C MET A 52 -5.80 -13.27 11.08
N LYS A 53 -6.09 -13.62 9.82
CA LYS A 53 -7.10 -14.65 9.50
C LYS A 53 -6.64 -16.07 9.85
N LEU A 54 -5.34 -16.31 9.97
CA LEU A 54 -4.80 -17.62 10.36
C LEU A 54 -4.74 -17.79 11.88
N LEU A 55 -4.68 -16.70 12.65
CA LEU A 55 -4.62 -16.75 14.13
C LEU A 55 -5.71 -17.62 14.76
N PRO A 56 -7.01 -17.50 14.41
CA PRO A 56 -8.05 -18.34 15.02
C PRO A 56 -7.86 -19.84 14.75
N VAL A 57 -7.23 -20.21 13.62
CA VAL A 57 -6.92 -21.61 13.30
C VAL A 57 -5.82 -22.12 14.21
N ILE A 58 -4.77 -21.32 14.41
CA ILE A 58 -3.68 -21.62 15.35
C ILE A 58 -4.24 -21.73 16.77
N ASP A 59 -5.03 -20.75 17.23
CA ASP A 59 -5.67 -20.76 18.54
C ASP A 59 -6.52 -22.03 18.77
N THR A 60 -7.20 -22.48 17.71
CA THR A 60 -8.01 -23.71 17.77
C THR A 60 -7.14 -24.95 17.89
N ILE A 61 -6.04 -25.02 17.14
CA ILE A 61 -5.08 -26.11 17.20
C ILE A 61 -4.43 -26.17 18.58
N GLU A 62 -3.94 -25.04 19.09
CA GLU A 62 -3.36 -24.93 20.44
C GLU A 62 -4.35 -25.41 21.51
N ARG A 63 -5.61 -24.97 21.42
CA ARG A 63 -6.67 -25.43 22.32
C ARG A 63 -6.92 -26.93 22.21
N ALA A 64 -6.92 -27.48 20.99
CA ALA A 64 -7.13 -28.91 20.77
C ALA A 64 -5.99 -29.73 21.37
N VAL A 65 -4.73 -29.34 21.13
CA VAL A 65 -3.54 -29.99 21.69
C VAL A 65 -3.55 -29.94 23.22
N ALA A 66 -3.90 -28.79 23.81
CA ALA A 66 -3.96 -28.63 25.27
C ALA A 66 -5.04 -29.50 25.95
N ASN A 67 -6.05 -29.98 25.20
CA ASN A 67 -7.18 -30.75 25.73
C ASN A 67 -7.23 -32.18 25.16
N VAL A 68 -6.11 -32.72 24.68
CA VAL A 68 -6.04 -34.10 24.18
C VAL A 68 -6.33 -35.09 25.33
N PRO A 69 -7.31 -36.00 25.18
CA PRO A 69 -7.55 -37.07 26.15
C PRO A 69 -6.32 -37.97 26.33
N GLU A 70 -6.08 -38.45 27.55
CA GLU A 70 -4.91 -39.26 27.90
C GLU A 70 -4.75 -40.50 26.98
N GLU A 71 -5.86 -41.13 26.62
CA GLU A 71 -5.93 -42.28 25.72
C GLU A 71 -5.41 -42.02 24.30
N LEU A 72 -5.41 -40.74 23.87
CA LEU A 72 -5.02 -40.33 22.52
C LEU A 72 -3.64 -39.66 22.49
N GLN A 73 -2.98 -39.45 23.63
CA GLN A 73 -1.70 -38.73 23.68
C GLN A 73 -0.59 -39.40 22.87
N ASP A 74 -0.60 -40.72 22.77
CA ASP A 74 0.41 -41.46 22.02
C ASP A 74 0.15 -41.56 20.51
N ASN A 75 -0.99 -41.04 20.04
CA ASN A 75 -1.37 -41.13 18.64
C ASN A 75 -0.44 -40.30 17.74
N ALA A 76 -0.06 -40.88 16.60
CA ALA A 76 0.88 -40.28 15.65
C ALA A 76 0.45 -38.89 15.14
N TRP A 77 -0.86 -38.64 14.95
CA TRP A 77 -1.31 -37.33 14.49
C TRP A 77 -1.21 -36.26 15.59
N VAL A 78 -1.45 -36.62 16.86
CA VAL A 78 -1.34 -35.69 18.00
C VAL A 78 0.11 -35.23 18.15
N LYS A 79 1.06 -36.17 18.13
CA LYS A 79 2.51 -35.90 18.17
C LYS A 79 3.03 -35.13 16.95
N GLY A 80 2.30 -35.12 15.85
CA GLY A 80 2.65 -34.36 14.65
C GLY A 80 2.12 -32.92 14.66
N VAL A 81 1.15 -32.62 15.53
CA VAL A 81 0.53 -31.29 15.66
C VAL A 81 1.05 -30.54 16.89
N ALA A 82 1.37 -31.25 17.97
CA ALA A 82 2.02 -30.74 19.19
C ALA A 82 3.54 -30.59 19.01
#